data_AF-A0A5M3W3Q4-F1
#
_entry.id   AF-A0A5M3W3Q4-F1
#
_cell.length_a   1.000
_cell.length_b   1.000
_cell.length_c   1.000
_cell.angle_alpha   90.00
_cell.angle_beta   90.00
_cell.angle_gamma   90.00
#
_symmetry.space_group_name_H-M   'P 1'
#
loop_
_entity.id
_entity.type
_entity.pdbx_description
1 polymer ?
#
loop_
_entity_poly.entity_id
_entity_poly.type
_entity_poly.pdbx_seq_one_letter_code
_entity_poly.pdbx_strand_id
1 'polypeptide(L)'
;MIEPSCPAADPEQGSLAERANHALLALADRADRKKTEAELSAITAACTRAEALTARLASCMRIGVELASLGLGYVRPSVPSQASKAIPNLRRAATQAADPSQDLTERLRSGAVQDALKAAETTAKLIDQALIRAAEAERARLTPADLHRPIATMPGNESLQARIRKVQASLSRSFTGPVAEIPAFVDRWRQYAEEWEDTRHEVSQRLAELPAEIKAFVEAAASERGAPWSMLTAAVREWLDTDDHGDGYEVRKW
;
A
#
# COMPACT_ATOMS: atom_id res chain seq x y z
N MET A 1 -13.57 9.47 -37.65
CA MET A 1 -13.52 9.19 -36.20
C MET A 1 -13.74 7.70 -36.05
N ILE A 2 -12.70 6.97 -35.69
CA ILE A 2 -12.73 5.51 -35.52
C ILE A 2 -12.49 5.29 -34.03
N GLU A 3 -13.50 4.79 -33.33
CA GLU A 3 -13.36 4.35 -31.94
C GLU A 3 -12.39 3.17 -31.87
N PRO A 4 -11.47 3.10 -30.88
CA PRO A 4 -10.66 1.92 -30.68
C PRO A 4 -11.55 0.84 -30.04
N SER A 5 -11.90 -0.15 -30.85
CA SER A 5 -12.56 -1.38 -30.42
C SER A 5 -11.72 -2.06 -29.34
N CYS A 6 -12.31 -2.20 -28.15
CA CYS A 6 -11.79 -3.02 -27.08
C CYS A 6 -11.69 -4.47 -27.60
N PRO A 7 -10.52 -5.15 -27.55
CA PRO A 7 -10.45 -6.53 -27.97
C PRO A 7 -11.19 -7.39 -26.94
N ALA A 8 -12.26 -8.04 -27.39
CA ALA A 8 -12.96 -9.06 -26.64
C ALA A 8 -11.96 -10.15 -26.22
N ALA A 9 -11.89 -10.41 -24.92
CA ALA A 9 -11.06 -11.46 -24.35
C ALA A 9 -11.55 -12.83 -24.86
N ASP A 10 -10.69 -13.48 -25.62
CA ASP A 10 -10.85 -14.83 -26.15
C ASP A 10 -11.00 -15.83 -24.98
N PRO A 11 -12.06 -16.66 -24.91
CA PRO A 11 -12.33 -17.53 -23.75
C PRO A 11 -11.29 -18.65 -23.52
N GLU A 12 -10.35 -18.86 -24.44
CA GLU A 12 -9.18 -19.74 -24.25
C GLU A 12 -7.96 -19.02 -23.60
N GLN A 13 -8.10 -17.73 -23.27
CA GLN A 13 -7.04 -16.87 -22.74
C GLN A 13 -7.26 -16.48 -21.28
N GLY A 14 -7.68 -17.42 -20.43
CA GLY A 14 -7.67 -17.22 -18.97
C GLY A 14 -6.32 -16.71 -18.46
N SER A 15 -6.29 -16.04 -17.32
CA SER A 15 -5.02 -15.57 -16.73
C SER A 15 -4.02 -16.75 -16.62
N LEU A 16 -2.70 -16.47 -16.66
CA LEU A 16 -1.65 -17.52 -16.56
C LEU A 16 -1.90 -18.48 -15.38
N ALA A 17 -2.53 -17.96 -14.34
CA ALA A 17 -2.83 -18.65 -13.12
C ALA A 17 -4.14 -19.46 -13.19
N GLU A 18 -5.22 -18.96 -13.81
CA GLU A 18 -6.42 -19.78 -14.12
C GLU A 18 -6.08 -21.00 -14.99
N ARG A 19 -5.17 -20.83 -15.94
CA ARG A 19 -4.71 -21.92 -16.81
C ARG A 19 -3.79 -22.91 -16.08
N ALA A 20 -2.94 -22.43 -15.16
CA ALA A 20 -2.16 -23.30 -14.28
C ALA A 20 -3.06 -24.09 -13.32
N ASN A 21 -4.11 -23.46 -12.81
CA ASN A 21 -5.10 -24.09 -11.95
C ASN A 21 -5.86 -25.20 -12.68
N HIS A 22 -6.34 -24.94 -13.89
CA HIS A 22 -7.00 -25.95 -14.73
C HIS A 22 -6.10 -27.16 -15.02
N ALA A 23 -4.81 -26.94 -15.28
CA ALA A 23 -3.86 -28.03 -15.50
C ALA A 23 -3.63 -28.87 -14.24
N LEU A 24 -3.63 -28.26 -13.06
CA LEU A 24 -3.46 -28.93 -11.78
C LEU A 24 -4.73 -29.68 -11.34
N LEU A 25 -5.91 -29.12 -11.56
CA LEU A 25 -7.19 -29.81 -11.36
C LEU A 25 -7.31 -31.05 -12.26
N ALA A 26 -6.91 -30.94 -13.54
CA ALA A 26 -6.87 -32.08 -14.46
C ALA A 26 -5.84 -33.17 -14.06
N LEU A 27 -4.80 -32.78 -13.31
CA LEU A 27 -3.84 -33.72 -12.71
C LEU A 27 -4.39 -34.38 -11.44
N ALA A 28 -5.14 -33.64 -10.62
CA ALA A 28 -5.80 -34.14 -9.42
C ALA A 28 -6.91 -35.15 -9.74
N ASP A 29 -7.80 -34.84 -10.70
CA ASP A 29 -8.88 -35.73 -11.15
C ASP A 29 -8.39 -37.08 -11.69
N ARG A 30 -7.14 -37.14 -12.17
CA ARG A 30 -6.50 -38.38 -12.65
C ARG A 30 -5.70 -39.12 -11.59
N ALA A 31 -5.27 -38.45 -10.52
CA ALA A 31 -4.53 -39.06 -9.43
C ALA A 31 -5.37 -40.05 -8.59
N ASP A 32 -6.69 -39.84 -8.57
CA ASP A 32 -7.67 -40.70 -7.89
C ASP A 32 -7.71 -42.16 -8.40
N ARG A 33 -7.04 -42.47 -9.53
CA ARG A 33 -7.15 -43.80 -10.17
C ARG A 33 -6.06 -44.81 -9.84
N LYS A 34 -5.12 -44.52 -8.91
CA LYS A 34 -4.17 -45.45 -8.23
C LYS A 34 -2.93 -44.65 -7.84
N LYS A 35 -2.82 -44.12 -6.62
CA LYS A 35 -1.57 -43.54 -6.09
C LYS A 35 -1.49 -43.58 -4.56
N THR A 36 -0.27 -43.61 -4.05
CA THR A 36 0.06 -43.67 -2.62
C THR A 36 -0.19 -42.31 -1.93
N GLU A 37 -0.45 -42.32 -0.63
CA GLU A 37 -0.85 -41.14 0.16
C GLU A 37 0.11 -39.94 0.04
N ALA A 38 1.42 -40.20 -0.08
CA ALA A 38 2.45 -39.18 -0.26
C ALA A 38 2.34 -38.41 -1.60
N GLU A 39 1.84 -39.07 -2.64
CA GLU A 39 1.73 -38.51 -3.99
C GLU A 39 0.49 -37.61 -4.09
N LEU A 40 -0.63 -38.06 -3.51
CA LEU A 40 -1.85 -37.26 -3.36
C LEU A 40 -1.59 -35.99 -2.55
N SER A 41 -0.79 -36.08 -1.48
CA SER A 41 -0.37 -34.91 -0.68
C SER A 41 0.45 -33.89 -1.49
N ALA A 42 1.42 -34.34 -2.29
CA ALA A 42 2.25 -33.46 -3.12
C ALA A 42 1.45 -32.76 -4.23
N ILE A 43 0.51 -33.48 -4.85
CA ILE A 43 -0.44 -32.93 -5.84
C ILE A 43 -1.29 -31.84 -5.20
N THR A 44 -1.91 -32.17 -4.08
CA THR A 44 -2.79 -31.24 -3.33
C THR A 44 -2.03 -29.96 -2.97
N ALA A 45 -0.80 -30.08 -2.45
CA ALA A 45 0.03 -28.92 -2.11
C ALA A 45 0.36 -28.03 -3.33
N ALA A 46 0.66 -28.64 -4.49
CA ALA A 46 0.92 -27.89 -5.72
C ALA A 46 -0.35 -27.19 -6.25
N CYS A 47 -1.50 -27.85 -6.18
CA CYS A 47 -2.80 -27.27 -6.52
C CYS A 47 -3.12 -26.05 -5.64
N THR A 48 -3.07 -26.22 -4.31
CA THR A 48 -3.32 -25.13 -3.36
C THR A 48 -2.39 -23.94 -3.59
N ARG A 49 -1.11 -24.20 -3.89
CA ARG A 49 -0.14 -23.13 -4.19
C ARG A 49 -0.50 -22.37 -5.46
N ALA A 50 -0.93 -23.06 -6.50
CA ALA A 50 -1.34 -22.42 -7.75
C ALA A 50 -2.66 -21.65 -7.62
N GLU A 51 -3.63 -22.18 -6.88
CA GLU A 51 -4.88 -21.48 -6.55
C GLU A 51 -4.60 -20.17 -5.81
N ALA A 52 -3.76 -20.22 -4.76
CA ALA A 52 -3.36 -19.05 -4.00
C ALA A 52 -2.65 -18.00 -4.89
N LEU A 53 -1.78 -18.43 -5.81
CA LEU A 53 -1.13 -17.53 -6.77
C LEU A 53 -2.12 -16.92 -7.77
N THR A 54 -3.11 -17.69 -8.19
CA THR A 54 -4.20 -17.20 -9.06
C THR A 54 -5.00 -16.11 -8.38
N ALA A 55 -5.46 -16.38 -7.16
CA ALA A 55 -6.18 -15.41 -6.36
C ALA A 55 -5.34 -14.14 -6.12
N ARG A 56 -4.04 -14.29 -5.83
CA ARG A 56 -3.13 -13.15 -5.63
C ARG A 56 -2.97 -12.30 -6.89
N LEU A 57 -2.71 -12.91 -8.04
CA LEU A 57 -2.54 -12.19 -9.30
C LEU A 57 -3.84 -11.52 -9.75
N ALA A 58 -4.98 -12.18 -9.60
CA ALA A 58 -6.29 -11.58 -9.86
C ALA A 58 -6.54 -10.36 -8.95
N SER A 59 -6.21 -10.48 -7.65
CA SER A 59 -6.29 -9.36 -6.72
C SER A 59 -5.38 -8.21 -7.14
N CYS A 60 -4.13 -8.47 -7.54
CA CYS A 60 -3.22 -7.42 -8.03
C CYS A 60 -3.78 -6.68 -9.24
N MET A 61 -4.39 -7.40 -10.19
CA MET A 61 -5.00 -6.79 -11.38
C MET A 61 -6.17 -5.90 -11.00
N ARG A 62 -7.04 -6.37 -10.10
CA ARG A 62 -8.16 -5.59 -9.57
C ARG A 62 -7.68 -4.32 -8.88
N ILE A 63 -6.69 -4.42 -7.98
CA ILE A 63 -6.10 -3.26 -7.30
C ILE A 63 -5.44 -2.30 -8.30
N GLY A 64 -4.81 -2.82 -9.35
CA GLY A 64 -4.28 -1.99 -10.44
C GLY A 64 -5.37 -1.18 -11.16
N VAL A 65 -6.56 -1.75 -11.37
CA VAL A 65 -7.71 -1.04 -11.94
C VAL A 65 -8.26 0.00 -10.96
N GLU A 66 -8.37 -0.35 -9.67
CA GLU A 66 -8.82 0.59 -8.63
C GLU A 66 -7.87 1.78 -8.51
N LEU A 67 -6.56 1.56 -8.49
CA LEU A 67 -5.56 2.64 -8.51
C LEU A 67 -5.69 3.52 -9.77
N ALA A 68 -5.90 2.92 -10.94
CA ALA A 68 -6.11 3.68 -12.17
C ALA A 68 -7.40 4.55 -12.10
N SER A 69 -8.47 4.04 -11.47
CA SER A 69 -9.69 4.82 -11.24
C SER A 69 -9.47 6.00 -10.29
N LEU A 70 -8.53 5.86 -9.37
CA LEU A 70 -8.06 6.94 -8.50
C LEU A 70 -7.10 7.91 -9.22
N GLY A 71 -6.82 7.71 -10.51
CA GLY A 71 -5.89 8.53 -11.29
C GLY A 71 -4.42 8.17 -11.09
N LEU A 72 -4.12 7.04 -10.45
CA LEU A 72 -2.77 6.57 -10.17
C LEU A 72 -2.33 5.57 -11.22
N GLY A 73 -1.43 6.01 -12.09
CA GLY A 73 -0.74 5.12 -13.02
C GLY A 73 0.27 4.25 -12.26
N TYR A 74 0.13 2.94 -12.37
CA TYR A 74 1.21 2.01 -12.00
C TYR A 74 1.82 1.44 -13.27
N VAL A 75 3.16 1.37 -13.31
CA VAL A 75 3.86 0.72 -14.42
C VAL A 75 3.95 -0.76 -14.09
N ARG A 76 3.27 -1.59 -14.88
CA ARG A 76 3.37 -3.04 -14.73
C ARG A 76 4.82 -3.47 -14.99
N PRO A 77 5.47 -4.17 -14.03
CA PRO A 77 6.85 -4.61 -14.22
C PRO A 77 6.92 -5.64 -15.35
N SER A 78 8.04 -5.61 -16.09
CA SER A 78 8.34 -6.61 -17.11
C SER A 78 8.33 -8.01 -16.48
N VAL A 79 7.49 -8.89 -17.01
CA VAL A 79 7.43 -10.29 -16.57
C VAL A 79 8.69 -11.01 -17.06
N PRO A 80 9.45 -11.71 -16.18
CA PRO A 80 10.62 -12.47 -16.60
C PRO A 80 10.27 -13.52 -17.67
N SER A 81 11.12 -13.70 -18.68
CA SER A 81 10.90 -14.68 -19.77
C SER A 81 10.78 -16.13 -19.29
N GLN A 82 11.24 -16.44 -18.09
CA GLN A 82 11.04 -17.74 -17.44
C GLN A 82 9.57 -17.97 -17.05
N ALA A 83 8.85 -16.92 -16.64
CA ALA A 83 7.42 -16.99 -16.33
C ALA A 83 6.56 -17.13 -17.61
N SER A 84 6.99 -16.59 -18.75
CA SER A 84 6.27 -16.81 -20.02
C SER A 84 6.42 -18.25 -20.55
N LYS A 85 7.55 -18.91 -20.25
CA LYS A 85 7.79 -20.34 -20.55
C LYS A 85 7.10 -21.31 -19.56
N ALA A 86 6.57 -20.80 -18.45
CA ALA A 86 5.85 -21.60 -17.45
C ALA A 86 4.60 -22.26 -18.03
N ILE A 87 3.82 -21.54 -18.85
CA ILE A 87 2.59 -22.07 -19.46
C ILE A 87 2.86 -23.23 -20.42
N PRO A 88 3.76 -23.11 -21.43
CA PRO A 88 4.10 -24.24 -22.28
C PRO A 88 4.64 -25.44 -21.51
N ASN A 89 5.43 -25.20 -20.46
CA ASN A 89 6.00 -26.27 -19.63
C ASN A 89 4.95 -26.97 -18.78
N LEU A 90 3.99 -26.24 -18.20
CA LEU A 90 2.84 -26.80 -17.48
C LEU A 90 1.91 -27.58 -18.41
N ARG A 91 1.58 -27.03 -19.60
CA ARG A 91 0.79 -27.74 -20.61
C ARG A 91 1.49 -29.03 -21.05
N ARG A 92 2.80 -28.96 -21.33
CA ARG A 92 3.61 -30.13 -21.67
C ARG A 92 3.64 -31.14 -20.52
N ALA A 93 3.81 -30.69 -19.27
CA ALA A 93 3.77 -31.56 -18.10
C ALA A 93 2.40 -32.23 -17.94
N ALA A 94 1.29 -31.51 -18.15
CA ALA A 94 -0.08 -32.04 -18.11
C ALA A 94 -0.36 -33.03 -19.26
N THR A 95 0.05 -32.72 -20.49
CA THR A 95 -0.07 -33.62 -21.65
C THR A 95 0.75 -34.88 -21.47
N GLN A 96 2.00 -34.75 -21.03
CA GLN A 96 2.84 -35.91 -20.74
C GLN A 96 2.27 -36.68 -19.54
N ALA A 97 1.68 -36.04 -18.53
CA ALA A 97 1.14 -36.70 -17.33
C ALA A 97 -0.15 -37.50 -17.62
N ALA A 98 -0.74 -37.30 -18.80
CA ALA A 98 -1.78 -38.16 -19.34
C ALA A 98 -1.23 -39.50 -19.86
N ASP A 99 0.10 -39.67 -19.94
CA ASP A 99 0.77 -40.92 -20.30
C ASP A 99 0.90 -41.83 -19.05
N PRO A 100 0.24 -43.00 -19.03
CA PRO A 100 0.25 -43.93 -17.89
C PRO A 100 1.60 -44.61 -17.66
N SER A 101 2.60 -44.43 -18.53
CA SER A 101 3.91 -45.07 -18.44
C SER A 101 4.93 -44.34 -17.54
N GLN A 102 4.61 -43.15 -17.03
CA GLN A 102 5.54 -42.34 -16.23
C GLN A 102 5.00 -42.00 -14.83
N ASP A 103 5.90 -41.92 -13.85
CA ASP A 103 5.58 -41.54 -12.48
C ASP A 103 5.17 -40.05 -12.39
N LEU A 104 3.92 -39.81 -11.99
CA LEU A 104 3.30 -38.49 -11.85
C LEU A 104 4.00 -37.66 -10.75
N THR A 105 4.62 -38.33 -9.78
CA THR A 105 5.26 -37.72 -8.62
C THR A 105 6.61 -37.12 -8.97
N GLU A 106 7.41 -37.82 -9.78
CA GLU A 106 8.64 -37.26 -10.38
C GLU A 106 8.34 -36.08 -11.31
N ARG A 107 7.17 -36.06 -11.94
CA ARG A 107 6.72 -35.02 -12.88
C ARG A 107 6.24 -33.74 -12.20
N LEU A 108 5.50 -33.85 -11.09
CA LEU A 108 5.10 -32.69 -10.27
C LEU A 108 6.25 -32.14 -9.43
N ARG A 109 7.21 -33.01 -9.08
CA ARG A 109 8.52 -32.61 -8.56
C ARG A 109 9.49 -32.16 -9.65
N SER A 110 9.15 -32.31 -10.93
CA SER A 110 10.05 -31.90 -12.01
C SER A 110 10.35 -30.41 -11.89
N GLY A 111 11.63 -30.06 -12.09
CA GLY A 111 12.10 -28.69 -11.98
C GLY A 111 11.23 -27.71 -12.77
N ALA A 112 10.71 -28.12 -13.94
CA ALA A 112 9.89 -27.27 -14.79
C ALA A 112 8.59 -26.74 -14.14
N VAL A 113 7.86 -27.56 -13.35
CA VAL A 113 6.61 -27.13 -12.68
C VAL A 113 6.91 -26.26 -11.46
N GLN A 114 7.92 -26.64 -10.68
CA GLN A 114 8.34 -25.85 -9.52
C GLN A 114 8.98 -24.52 -9.92
N ASP A 115 9.76 -24.50 -11.00
CA ASP A 115 10.35 -23.29 -11.60
C ASP A 115 9.26 -22.37 -12.16
N ALA A 116 8.21 -22.94 -12.78
CA ALA A 116 7.04 -22.21 -13.24
C ALA A 116 6.30 -21.51 -12.07
N LEU A 117 6.02 -22.24 -10.99
CA LEU A 117 5.38 -21.69 -9.79
C LEU A 117 6.25 -20.61 -9.14
N LYS A 118 7.56 -20.83 -9.04
CA LYS A 118 8.54 -19.87 -8.51
C LYS A 118 8.63 -18.60 -9.38
N ALA A 119 8.55 -18.74 -10.69
CA ALA A 119 8.55 -17.62 -11.62
C ALA A 119 7.24 -16.80 -11.50
N ALA A 120 6.09 -17.47 -11.33
CA ALA A 120 4.81 -16.82 -11.06
C ALA A 120 4.81 -16.08 -9.71
N GLU A 121 5.38 -16.67 -8.66
CA GLU A 121 5.59 -16.03 -7.36
C GLU A 121 6.45 -14.78 -7.46
N THR A 122 7.56 -14.88 -8.17
CA THR A 122 8.46 -13.73 -8.43
C THR A 122 7.68 -12.62 -9.13
N THR A 123 6.88 -12.98 -10.13
CA THR A 123 6.06 -12.02 -10.89
C THR A 123 5.02 -11.34 -9.99
N ALA A 124 4.30 -12.11 -9.16
CA ALA A 124 3.33 -11.57 -8.21
C ALA A 124 3.99 -10.59 -7.23
N LYS A 125 5.16 -10.96 -6.68
CA LYS A 125 5.93 -10.07 -5.79
C LYS A 125 6.39 -8.79 -6.47
N LEU A 126 6.80 -8.85 -7.74
CA LEU A 126 7.18 -7.66 -8.50
C LEU A 126 5.98 -6.73 -8.71
N ILE A 127 4.81 -7.29 -9.02
CA ILE A 127 3.58 -6.50 -9.18
C ILE A 127 3.17 -5.86 -7.85
N ASP A 128 3.20 -6.61 -6.75
CA ASP A 128 2.93 -6.07 -5.41
C ASP A 128 3.84 -4.89 -5.08
N GLN A 129 5.14 -5.02 -5.34
CA GLN A 129 6.10 -3.95 -5.11
C GLN A 129 5.82 -2.73 -6.01
N ALA A 130 5.42 -2.94 -7.26
CA ALA A 130 5.07 -1.84 -8.16
C ALA A 130 3.80 -1.09 -7.67
N LEU A 131 2.80 -1.81 -7.19
CA LEU A 131 1.58 -1.23 -6.61
C LEU A 131 1.89 -0.44 -5.33
N ILE A 132 2.71 -1.00 -4.43
CA ILE A 132 3.16 -0.30 -3.21
C ILE A 132 3.94 0.96 -3.56
N ARG A 133 4.85 0.90 -4.54
CA ARG A 133 5.61 2.08 -4.99
C ARG A 133 4.70 3.17 -5.57
N ALA A 134 3.68 2.80 -6.33
CA ALA A 134 2.71 3.76 -6.86
C ALA A 134 1.92 4.43 -5.72
N ALA A 135 1.50 3.65 -4.71
CA ALA A 135 0.84 4.19 -3.52
C ALA A 135 1.75 5.12 -2.70
N GLU A 136 3.02 4.75 -2.49
CA GLU A 136 3.99 5.60 -1.78
C GLU A 136 4.30 6.89 -2.56
N ALA A 137 4.37 6.82 -3.89
CA ALA A 137 4.56 8.00 -4.72
C ALA A 137 3.37 8.97 -4.56
N GLU A 138 2.14 8.44 -4.49
CA GLU A 138 0.97 9.25 -4.18
C GLU A 138 1.02 9.84 -2.77
N ARG A 139 1.37 9.05 -1.75
CA ARG A 139 1.55 9.55 -0.38
C ARG A 139 2.54 10.71 -0.36
N ALA A 140 3.69 10.55 -1.02
CA ALA A 140 4.71 11.59 -1.10
C ALA A 140 4.21 12.84 -1.84
N ARG A 141 3.41 12.69 -2.91
CA ARG A 141 2.78 13.81 -3.62
C ARG A 141 1.77 14.55 -2.76
N LEU A 142 0.98 13.82 -1.96
CA LEU A 142 -0.03 14.38 -1.06
C LEU A 142 0.58 14.95 0.22
N THR A 143 1.82 14.58 0.56
CA THR A 143 2.51 15.05 1.77
C THR A 143 2.93 16.51 1.59
N PRO A 144 2.38 17.44 2.38
CA PRO A 144 2.75 18.85 2.33
C PRO A 144 4.21 19.07 2.74
N ALA A 145 4.88 20.04 2.11
CA ALA A 145 6.28 20.35 2.42
C ALA A 145 6.47 20.85 3.86
N ASP A 146 5.42 21.44 4.45
CA ASP A 146 5.40 21.95 5.81
C ASP A 146 4.76 20.97 6.81
N LEU A 147 4.55 19.69 6.45
CA LEU A 147 3.91 18.69 7.31
C LEU A 147 4.55 18.63 8.71
N HIS A 148 5.88 18.75 8.79
CA HIS A 148 6.62 18.70 10.05
C HIS A 148 6.85 20.07 10.69
N ARG A 149 6.31 21.14 10.13
CA ARG A 149 6.44 22.47 10.72
C ARG A 149 5.80 22.44 12.11
N PRO A 150 6.49 22.96 13.14
CA PRO A 150 5.93 22.97 14.46
C PRO A 150 4.62 23.76 14.50
N ILE A 151 3.62 23.20 15.17
CA ILE A 151 2.33 23.85 15.37
C ILE A 151 2.30 24.39 16.78
N ALA A 152 2.04 25.68 16.87
CA ALA A 152 1.77 26.34 18.15
C ALA A 152 0.69 25.58 18.92
N THR A 153 1.04 25.13 20.13
CA THR A 153 0.02 24.87 21.14
C THR A 153 -0.63 26.19 21.44
N MET A 154 -1.95 26.21 21.38
CA MET A 154 -2.76 27.30 21.86
C MET A 154 -3.76 26.70 22.84
N PRO A 155 -4.07 27.40 23.93
CA PRO A 155 -5.02 26.92 24.93
C PRO A 155 -6.42 26.77 24.32
N GLY A 156 -7.16 25.74 24.75
CA GLY A 156 -8.50 25.44 24.22
C GLY A 156 -8.50 24.81 22.83
N ASN A 157 -7.32 24.49 22.26
CA ASN A 157 -7.16 23.90 20.93
C ASN A 157 -6.58 22.49 20.96
N GLU A 158 -6.72 21.76 22.06
CA GLU A 158 -6.17 20.42 22.24
C GLU A 158 -6.75 19.44 21.20
N SER A 159 -8.04 19.60 20.88
CA SER A 159 -8.72 18.81 19.84
C SER A 159 -8.13 19.08 18.45
N LEU A 160 -7.86 20.34 18.12
CA LEU A 160 -7.22 20.75 16.86
C LEU A 160 -5.80 20.21 16.79
N GLN A 161 -5.02 20.29 17.88
CA GLN A 161 -3.68 19.70 17.94
C GLN A 161 -3.69 18.18 17.76
N ALA A 162 -4.61 17.49 18.41
CA ALA A 162 -4.74 16.05 18.29
C ALA A 162 -5.05 15.64 16.84
N ARG A 163 -5.93 16.39 16.16
CA ARG A 163 -6.22 16.21 14.73
C ARG A 163 -4.98 16.42 13.87
N ILE A 164 -4.25 17.51 14.09
CA ILE A 164 -3.05 17.80 13.29
C ILE A 164 -1.97 16.72 13.50
N ARG A 165 -1.72 16.28 14.74
CA ARG A 165 -0.79 15.18 15.03
C ARG A 165 -1.21 13.87 14.36
N LYS A 166 -2.52 13.59 14.31
CA LYS A 166 -3.07 12.41 13.62
C LYS A 166 -2.84 12.47 12.10
N VAL A 167 -3.06 13.63 11.50
CA VAL A 167 -2.78 13.89 10.07
C VAL A 167 -1.29 13.72 9.79
N GLN A 168 -0.41 14.35 10.60
CA GLN A 168 1.05 14.20 10.51
C GLN A 168 1.47 12.74 10.59
N ALA A 169 1.00 12.00 11.60
CA ALA A 169 1.35 10.59 11.77
C ALA A 169 0.91 9.73 10.58
N SER A 170 -0.27 10.02 10.00
CA SER A 170 -0.80 9.25 8.88
C SER A 170 -0.09 9.53 7.57
N LEU A 171 0.17 10.81 7.25
CA LEU A 171 0.87 11.19 6.01
C LEU A 171 2.37 10.87 6.07
N SER A 172 2.98 10.87 7.24
CA SER A 172 4.40 10.51 7.41
C SER A 172 4.65 9.00 7.31
N ARG A 173 3.65 8.18 7.60
CA ARG A 173 3.81 6.73 7.70
C ARG A 173 3.70 6.07 6.33
N SER A 174 4.77 5.37 5.94
CA SER A 174 4.74 4.47 4.79
C SER A 174 3.78 3.29 5.00
N PHE A 175 3.24 2.79 3.90
CA PHE A 175 2.37 1.64 3.83
C PHE A 175 3.12 0.36 4.21
N THR A 176 2.57 -0.35 5.19
CA THR A 176 3.09 -1.64 5.68
C THR A 176 2.05 -2.76 5.62
N GLY A 177 0.91 -2.53 4.95
CA GLY A 177 -0.22 -3.44 4.90
C GLY A 177 -0.19 -4.44 3.73
N PRO A 178 -1.21 -5.31 3.62
CA PRO A 178 -1.40 -6.17 2.45
C PRO A 178 -1.89 -5.38 1.24
N VAL A 179 -1.42 -5.71 0.03
CA VAL A 179 -1.72 -4.99 -1.23
C VAL A 179 -3.21 -4.74 -1.48
N ALA A 180 -4.08 -5.64 -1.02
CA ALA A 180 -5.53 -5.48 -1.12
C ALA A 180 -6.08 -4.23 -0.39
N GLU A 181 -5.36 -3.70 0.60
CA GLU A 181 -5.76 -2.53 1.38
C GLU A 181 -5.24 -1.20 0.80
N ILE A 182 -4.38 -1.25 -0.23
CA ILE A 182 -3.78 -0.05 -0.82
C ILE A 182 -4.83 1.02 -1.19
N PRO A 183 -5.95 0.70 -1.88
CA PRO A 183 -6.95 1.70 -2.27
C PRO A 183 -7.51 2.46 -1.07
N ALA A 184 -7.89 1.73 0.00
CA ALA A 184 -8.40 2.33 1.22
C ALA A 184 -7.34 3.21 1.94
N PHE A 185 -6.05 2.85 1.85
CA PHE A 185 -4.98 3.70 2.37
C PHE A 185 -4.79 4.98 1.55
N VAL A 186 -4.84 4.88 0.23
CA VAL A 186 -4.75 6.03 -0.67
C VAL A 186 -5.90 7.01 -0.41
N ASP A 187 -7.12 6.51 -0.29
CA ASP A 187 -8.29 7.35 0.02
C ASP A 187 -8.14 8.06 1.37
N ARG A 188 -7.65 7.34 2.40
CA ARG A 188 -7.36 7.96 3.70
C ARG A 188 -6.28 9.03 3.63
N TRP A 189 -5.21 8.81 2.87
CA TRP A 189 -4.18 9.83 2.69
C TRP A 189 -4.70 11.08 2.00
N ARG A 190 -5.60 10.95 1.01
CA ARG A 190 -6.26 12.09 0.38
C ARG A 190 -7.10 12.88 1.37
N GLN A 191 -7.92 12.19 2.16
CA GLN A 191 -8.71 12.81 3.23
C GLN A 191 -7.83 13.55 4.24
N TYR A 192 -6.70 12.95 4.66
CA TYR A 192 -5.77 13.61 5.58
C TYR A 192 -5.04 14.80 4.95
N ALA A 193 -4.75 14.77 3.65
CA ALA A 193 -4.16 15.89 2.95
C ALA A 193 -5.14 17.07 2.84
N GLU A 194 -6.43 16.80 2.59
CA GLU A 194 -7.49 17.82 2.65
C GLU A 194 -7.65 18.36 4.08
N GLU A 195 -7.71 17.47 5.08
CA GLU A 195 -7.82 17.85 6.49
C GLU A 195 -6.62 18.70 6.97
N TRP A 196 -5.42 18.46 6.43
CA TRP A 196 -4.23 19.26 6.74
C TRP A 196 -4.42 20.74 6.37
N GLU A 197 -4.89 21.02 5.16
CA GLU A 197 -5.10 22.39 4.67
C GLU A 197 -6.15 23.10 5.53
N ASP A 198 -7.27 22.44 5.82
CA ASP A 198 -8.33 22.99 6.66
C ASP A 198 -7.84 23.30 8.08
N THR A 199 -7.15 22.35 8.71
CA THR A 199 -6.64 22.53 10.08
C THR A 199 -5.52 23.57 10.14
N ARG A 200 -4.66 23.69 9.13
CA ARG A 200 -3.66 24.76 9.04
C ARG A 200 -4.30 26.13 8.87
N HIS A 201 -5.37 26.22 8.07
CA HIS A 201 -6.11 27.46 7.90
C HIS A 201 -6.73 27.91 9.22
N GLU A 202 -7.37 27.00 9.96
CA GLU A 202 -7.96 27.27 11.28
C GLU A 202 -6.92 27.76 12.29
N VAL A 203 -5.75 27.09 12.38
CA VAL A 203 -4.64 27.54 13.23
C VAL A 203 -4.15 28.92 12.82
N SER A 204 -4.02 29.18 11.51
CA SER A 204 -3.51 30.45 11.00
C SER A 204 -4.47 31.61 11.27
N GLN A 205 -5.79 31.39 11.16
CA GLN A 205 -6.80 32.38 11.52
C GLN A 205 -6.74 32.73 13.01
N ARG A 206 -6.72 31.71 13.89
CA ARG A 206 -6.61 31.94 15.35
C ARG A 206 -5.33 32.66 15.73
N LEU A 207 -4.19 32.31 15.13
CA LEU A 207 -2.93 33.03 15.35
C LEU A 207 -2.98 34.48 14.85
N ALA A 208 -3.79 34.80 13.83
CA ALA A 208 -3.93 36.14 13.31
C ALA A 208 -4.79 37.06 14.20
N GLU A 209 -5.67 36.48 15.02
CA GLU A 209 -6.48 37.21 16.00
C GLU A 209 -5.69 37.61 17.25
N LEU A 210 -4.54 36.97 17.50
CA LEU A 210 -3.68 37.27 18.64
C LEU A 210 -2.94 38.61 18.46
N PRO A 211 -2.76 39.39 19.54
CA PRO A 211 -1.86 40.53 19.55
C PRO A 211 -0.44 40.14 19.09
N ALA A 212 0.22 41.06 18.37
CA ALA A 212 1.50 40.79 17.71
C ALA A 212 2.59 40.22 18.64
N GLU A 213 2.66 40.72 19.89
CA GLU A 213 3.63 40.23 20.89
C GLU A 213 3.35 38.77 21.31
N ILE A 214 2.08 38.43 21.52
CA ILE A 214 1.65 37.07 21.92
C ILE A 214 1.86 36.10 20.76
N LYS A 215 1.47 36.50 19.54
CA LYS A 215 1.73 35.70 18.33
C LYS A 215 3.22 35.38 18.18
N ALA A 216 4.09 36.38 18.32
CA ALA A 216 5.53 36.19 18.22
C ALA A 216 6.07 35.23 19.29
N PHE A 217 5.56 35.33 20.52
CA PHE A 217 5.88 34.38 21.59
C PHE A 217 5.42 32.95 21.25
N VAL A 218 4.18 32.78 20.82
CA VAL A 218 3.57 31.48 20.51
C VAL A 218 4.29 30.79 19.34
N GLU A 219 4.64 31.53 18.28
CA GLU A 219 5.43 31.01 17.15
C GLU A 219 6.86 30.62 17.58
N ALA A 220 7.49 31.41 18.45
CA ALA A 220 8.82 31.08 18.99
C ALA A 220 8.77 29.85 19.90
N ALA A 221 7.76 29.76 20.76
CA ALA A 221 7.54 28.66 21.69
C ALA A 221 7.23 27.34 20.97
N ALA A 222 6.57 27.40 19.81
CA ALA A 222 6.34 26.24 18.97
C ALA A 222 7.62 25.69 18.35
N SER A 223 8.66 26.52 18.15
CA SER A 223 9.90 26.09 17.50
C SER A 223 10.69 25.09 18.36
N GLU A 224 11.58 24.31 17.73
CA GLU A 224 12.49 23.41 18.46
C GLU A 224 13.37 24.13 19.49
N ARG A 225 13.60 25.44 19.29
CA ARG A 225 14.36 26.27 20.23
C ARG A 225 13.49 26.72 21.41
N GLY A 226 12.18 26.75 21.28
CA GLY A 226 11.29 27.38 22.26
C GLY A 226 11.44 28.91 22.31
N ALA A 227 10.61 29.55 23.12
CA ALA A 227 10.62 31.01 23.24
C ALA A 227 11.72 31.47 24.22
N PRO A 228 12.51 32.51 23.86
CA PRO A 228 13.46 33.11 24.78
C PRO A 228 12.73 33.85 25.91
N TRP A 229 13.31 33.85 27.10
CA TRP A 229 12.75 34.54 28.28
C TRP A 229 12.45 36.03 28.04
N SER A 230 13.19 36.69 27.16
CA SER A 230 12.97 38.09 26.77
C SER A 230 11.60 38.36 26.13
N MET A 231 10.95 37.32 25.59
CA MET A 231 9.61 37.43 24.99
C MET A 231 8.47 37.32 26.02
N LEU A 232 8.77 37.01 27.29
CA LEU A 232 7.78 37.06 28.39
C LEU A 232 7.53 38.50 28.84
N THR A 233 6.93 39.32 27.96
CA THR A 233 6.46 40.68 28.27
C THR A 233 5.31 40.63 29.29
N ALA A 234 4.94 41.79 29.85
CA ALA A 234 3.79 41.87 30.76
C ALA A 234 2.50 41.37 30.08
N ALA A 235 2.28 41.75 28.82
CA ALA A 235 1.13 41.32 28.03
C ALA A 235 1.12 39.80 27.78
N VAL A 236 2.28 39.19 27.50
CA VAL A 236 2.38 37.73 27.33
C VAL A 236 2.11 37.00 28.64
N ARG A 237 2.61 37.49 29.78
CA ARG A 237 2.33 36.87 31.09
C ARG A 237 0.87 36.98 31.49
N GLU A 238 0.28 38.17 31.35
CA GLU A 238 -1.14 38.37 31.62
C GLU A 238 -2.01 37.47 30.75
N TRP A 239 -1.64 37.29 29.48
CA TRP A 239 -2.32 36.36 28.59
C TRP A 239 -2.16 34.89 28.99
N LEU A 240 -0.95 34.46 29.40
CA LEU A 240 -0.70 33.09 29.90
C LEU A 240 -1.41 32.81 31.24
N ASP A 241 -1.60 33.84 32.06
CA ASP A 241 -2.30 33.77 33.35
C ASP A 241 -3.82 33.77 33.19
N THR A 242 -4.33 34.11 32.01
CA THR A 242 -5.77 34.02 31.69
C THR A 242 -6.10 32.59 31.27
N ASP A 243 -7.18 32.00 31.79
CA ASP A 243 -7.79 30.73 31.32
C ASP A 243 -6.84 29.53 31.08
N ASP A 244 -6.01 29.15 32.05
CA ASP A 244 -5.11 27.95 31.97
C ASP A 244 -4.17 27.96 30.74
N HIS A 245 -3.91 29.16 30.19
CA HIS A 245 -3.10 29.33 29.00
C HIS A 245 -1.61 28.99 29.19
N GLY A 246 -1.15 28.77 30.42
CA GLY A 246 0.25 28.48 30.77
C GLY A 246 0.70 27.04 30.48
N ASP A 247 -0.23 26.09 30.38
CA ASP A 247 0.12 24.67 30.25
C ASP A 247 0.53 24.32 28.81
N GLY A 248 1.81 23.94 28.63
CA GLY A 248 2.32 23.39 27.37
C GLY A 248 3.32 24.24 26.59
N TYR A 249 3.79 25.37 27.15
CA TYR A 249 4.86 26.18 26.55
C TYR A 249 6.21 25.97 27.23
N GLU A 250 7.26 25.74 26.42
CA GLU A 250 8.63 25.68 26.91
C GLU A 250 9.31 27.04 26.75
N VAL A 251 9.61 27.70 27.86
CA VAL A 251 10.38 28.95 27.89
C VAL A 251 11.80 28.66 28.34
N ARG A 252 12.79 29.10 27.57
CA ARG A 252 14.21 28.85 27.87
C ARG A 252 14.97 30.13 28.18
N LYS A 253 15.92 30.01 29.11
CA LYS A 253 16.74 31.12 29.60
C LYS A 253 18.05 31.16 28.82
N TRP A 254 18.12 32.03 27.82
CA TRP A 254 19.35 32.44 27.14
C TRP A 254 19.22 33.87 26.62
#